data_AF-A0A7V3ZWG9-F1
#
_entry.id   AF-A0A7V3ZWG9-F1
#
_cell.length_a   1.000
_cell.length_b   1.000
_cell.length_c   1.000
_cell.angle_alpha   90.00
_cell.angle_beta   90.00
_cell.angle_gamma   90.00
#
_symmetry.space_group_name_H-M   'P 1'
#
loop_
_entity.id
_entity.type
_entity.pdbx_description
1 polymer ?
#
loop_
_entity_poly.entity_id
_entity_poly.type
_entity_poly.pdbx_seq_one_letter_code
_entity_poly.pdbx_strand_id
1 'polypeptide(L)'
;MMRNAVSEVVGYLYIFGIVMIVLAIVFVQVNTMVEDVKRSILSQSLEKSFKRIQYLVHSVAFGDTPMQIVELELQGGEMRLIEEKPEFIIAMVNSSSCEPLPPNFSPGCLNLSTGEIKDVSNCTGNFDALACVLNKTTGILEYRYKEWYLSMESGSVFSRYSSQDYSKILYEPRILLNATAANNKYLVITVPLMSSPETFSISGSGRFRFSMIESGWEYTMIREVNIGENVSWNNFTDIYLIVRDSENKRAWCEFFESFPLLNVSLKPENCKGLINCNCYKAEEAMSRLDTGNFVTTIVVIFKNVTLKKI
;
A
#
# COMPACT_ATOMS: atom_id res chain seq x y z
N MET A 1 30.95 49.72 56.12
CA MET A 1 31.58 48.49 55.58
C MET A 1 30.56 47.48 55.03
N MET A 2 29.43 47.22 55.69
CA MET A 2 28.44 46.22 55.21
C MET A 2 27.73 46.56 53.88
N ARG A 3 27.46 47.84 53.60
CA ARG A 3 26.72 48.27 52.39
C ARG A 3 27.44 47.94 51.07
N ASN A 4 28.78 47.99 51.06
CA ASN A 4 29.58 47.70 49.86
C ASN A 4 29.63 46.19 49.58
N ALA A 5 29.74 45.37 50.63
CA ALA A 5 29.70 43.91 50.51
C ALA A 5 28.35 43.41 49.95
N VAL A 6 27.24 44.03 50.36
CA VAL A 6 25.90 43.69 49.84
C VAL A 6 25.76 44.06 48.36
N SER A 7 26.29 45.21 47.92
CA SER A 7 26.25 45.63 46.51
C SER A 7 27.08 44.72 45.61
N GLU A 8 28.19 44.18 46.11
CA GLU A 8 29.07 43.27 45.37
C GLU A 8 28.42 41.90 45.17
N VAL A 9 27.79 41.36 46.22
CA VAL A 9 27.05 40.08 46.15
C VAL A 9 25.87 40.16 45.17
N VAL A 10 25.16 41.29 45.12
CA VAL A 10 24.08 41.52 44.16
C VAL A 10 24.61 41.52 42.72
N GLY A 11 25.80 42.09 42.47
CA GLY A 11 26.46 42.04 41.16
C GLY A 11 26.78 40.61 40.72
N TYR A 12 27.31 39.78 41.63
CA TYR A 12 27.56 38.36 41.35
C TYR A 12 26.27 37.57 41.09
N LEU A 13 25.18 37.86 41.82
CA LEU A 13 23.87 37.24 41.58
C LEU A 13 23.31 37.58 40.20
N TYR A 14 23.47 38.83 39.74
CA TYR A 14 23.05 39.22 38.38
C TYR A 14 23.85 38.52 37.29
N ILE A 15 25.18 38.47 37.41
CA ILE A 15 26.04 37.76 36.44
C ILE A 15 25.68 36.27 36.41
N PHE A 16 25.52 35.64 37.58
CA PHE A 16 25.10 34.26 37.68
C PHE A 16 23.75 34.01 37.03
N GLY A 17 22.77 34.88 37.27
CA GLY A 17 21.45 34.80 36.63
C GLY A 17 21.52 34.85 35.11
N ILE A 18 22.33 35.78 34.55
CA ILE A 18 22.53 35.88 33.10
C ILE A 18 23.17 34.61 32.55
N VAL A 19 24.22 34.09 33.20
CA VAL A 19 24.89 32.86 32.78
C VAL A 19 23.93 31.67 32.79
N MET A 20 23.11 31.51 33.84
CA MET A 20 22.14 30.42 33.94
C MET A 20 21.06 30.51 32.86
N ILE A 21 20.59 31.72 32.53
CA ILE A 21 19.63 31.93 31.45
C ILE A 21 20.24 31.53 30.10
N VAL A 22 21.48 31.94 29.82
CA VAL A 22 22.19 31.57 28.59
C VAL A 22 22.37 30.05 28.49
N LEU A 23 22.80 29.39 29.57
CA LEU A 23 22.93 27.94 29.61
C LEU A 23 21.60 27.22 29.38
N ALA A 24 20.51 27.72 29.96
CA ALA A 24 19.18 27.16 29.77
C ALA A 24 18.72 27.27 28.30
N ILE A 25 18.92 28.42 27.66
CA ILE A 25 18.57 28.61 26.24
C ILE A 25 19.38 27.66 25.35
N VAL A 26 20.69 27.59 25.55
CA VAL A 26 21.57 26.68 24.79
C VAL A 26 21.15 25.23 24.97
N PHE A 27 20.87 24.81 26.21
CA PHE A 27 20.44 23.44 26.51
C PHE A 27 19.13 23.08 25.80
N VAL A 28 18.13 23.96 25.84
CA VAL A 28 16.86 23.75 25.14
C VAL A 28 17.08 23.65 23.62
N GLN A 29 17.84 24.57 23.03
CA GLN A 29 18.09 24.60 21.60
C GLN A 29 18.86 23.37 21.09
N VAL A 30 19.87 22.94 21.84
CA VAL A 30 20.64 21.72 21.51
C VAL A 30 19.73 20.50 21.58
N ASN A 31 18.92 20.36 22.62
CA ASN A 31 18.02 19.21 22.74
C ASN A 31 16.98 19.17 21.62
N THR A 32 16.39 20.32 21.25
CA THR A 32 15.45 20.36 20.12
C THR A 32 16.12 19.96 18.81
N MET A 33 17.34 20.43 18.56
CA MET A 33 18.08 20.08 17.34
C MET A 33 18.45 18.59 17.31
N VAL A 34 18.87 18.02 18.44
CA VAL A 34 19.19 16.59 18.57
C VAL A 34 17.94 15.74 18.32
N GLU A 35 16.78 16.15 18.83
CA GLU A 35 15.52 15.46 18.59
C GLU A 35 15.12 15.46 17.11
N ASP A 36 15.23 16.60 16.43
CA ASP A 36 14.89 16.72 15.01
C ASP A 36 15.79 15.88 14.12
N VAL A 37 17.11 15.92 14.38
CA VAL A 37 18.09 15.07 13.68
C VAL A 37 17.80 13.60 13.94
N LYS A 38 17.50 13.21 15.19
CA LYS A 38 17.12 11.84 15.54
C LYS A 38 15.89 11.41 14.76
N ARG A 39 14.81 12.22 14.72
CA ARG A 39 13.59 11.90 13.96
C ARG A 39 13.88 11.71 12.48
N SER A 40 14.69 12.58 11.86
CA SER A 40 15.05 12.47 10.45
C SER A 40 15.83 11.19 10.13
N ILE A 41 16.82 10.83 10.96
CA ILE A 41 17.62 9.61 10.77
C ILE A 41 16.75 8.37 10.94
N LEU A 42 15.89 8.36 11.97
CA LEU A 42 14.94 7.27 12.21
C LEU A 42 14.01 7.08 11.02
N SER A 43 13.48 8.17 10.47
CA SER A 43 12.61 8.13 9.30
C SER A 43 13.30 7.47 8.11
N GLN A 44 14.46 7.99 7.72
CA GLN A 44 15.19 7.44 6.58
C GLN A 44 15.62 5.97 6.77
N SER A 45 15.99 5.59 8.00
CA SER A 45 16.40 4.21 8.32
C SER A 45 15.25 3.22 8.15
N LEU A 46 14.06 3.58 8.67
CA LEU A 46 12.88 2.72 8.60
C LEU A 46 12.27 2.68 7.19
N GLU A 47 12.28 3.79 6.44
CA GLU A 47 11.91 3.78 5.01
C GLU A 47 12.80 2.84 4.20
N LYS A 48 14.13 2.88 4.43
CA LYS A 48 15.07 1.93 3.81
C LYS A 48 14.81 0.49 4.25
N SER A 49 14.42 0.30 5.50
CA SER A 49 14.09 -1.03 6.03
C SER A 49 12.85 -1.61 5.37
N PHE A 50 11.79 -0.81 5.20
CA PHE A 50 10.59 -1.21 4.47
C PHE A 50 10.85 -1.43 2.98
N LYS A 51 11.74 -0.63 2.35
CA LYS A 51 12.23 -0.92 0.98
C LYS A 51 12.82 -2.32 0.88
N ARG A 52 13.68 -2.66 1.84
CA ARG A 52 14.34 -3.95 1.89
C ARG A 52 13.33 -5.08 2.11
N ILE A 53 12.38 -4.89 3.03
CA ILE A 53 11.29 -5.84 3.26
C ILE A 53 10.50 -6.07 1.97
N GLN A 54 10.06 -5.01 1.29
CA GLN A 54 9.34 -5.12 0.02
C GLN A 54 10.14 -5.89 -1.04
N TYR A 55 11.43 -5.57 -1.19
CA TYR A 55 12.32 -6.32 -2.07
C TYR A 55 12.38 -7.81 -1.73
N LEU A 56 12.54 -8.15 -0.44
CA LEU A 56 12.62 -9.52 0.03
C LEU A 56 11.30 -10.26 -0.13
N VAL A 57 10.16 -9.63 0.15
CA VAL A 57 8.82 -10.17 -0.11
C VAL A 57 8.68 -10.53 -1.58
N HIS A 58 9.06 -9.63 -2.49
CA HIS A 58 9.01 -9.95 -3.92
C HIS A 58 10.01 -11.04 -4.33
N SER A 59 11.20 -11.07 -3.72
CA SER A 59 12.20 -12.11 -3.98
C SER A 59 11.73 -13.49 -3.51
N VAL A 60 10.98 -13.55 -2.41
CA VAL A 60 10.43 -14.80 -1.85
C VAL A 60 9.18 -15.25 -2.61
N ALA A 61 8.30 -14.31 -2.95
CA ALA A 61 7.05 -14.61 -3.66
C ALA A 61 7.26 -14.95 -5.14
N PHE A 62 8.12 -14.19 -5.83
CA PHE A 62 8.21 -14.20 -7.30
C PHE A 62 9.63 -14.43 -7.83
N GLY A 63 10.61 -14.64 -6.96
CA GLY A 63 11.99 -14.97 -7.33
C GLY A 63 12.35 -16.42 -7.03
N ASP A 64 13.63 -16.74 -7.17
CA ASP A 64 14.17 -18.09 -6.97
C ASP A 64 14.54 -18.40 -5.51
N THR A 65 14.15 -17.55 -4.55
CA THR A 65 14.59 -17.67 -3.15
C THR A 65 13.42 -17.96 -2.20
N PRO A 66 13.09 -19.24 -1.92
CA PRO A 66 11.87 -19.61 -1.20
C PRO A 66 11.85 -19.19 0.28
N MET A 67 12.99 -18.76 0.83
CA MET A 67 13.10 -18.30 2.21
C MET A 67 14.13 -17.19 2.36
N GLN A 68 13.80 -16.15 3.12
CA GLN A 68 14.70 -15.06 3.49
C GLN A 68 14.57 -14.72 4.98
N ILE A 69 15.68 -14.38 5.61
CA ILE A 69 15.67 -13.86 6.99
C ILE A 69 15.85 -12.35 6.94
N VAL A 70 14.94 -11.64 7.58
CA VAL A 70 15.00 -10.19 7.76
C VAL A 70 15.53 -9.90 9.16
N GLU A 71 16.55 -9.05 9.24
CA GLU A 71 16.99 -8.42 10.48
C GLU A 71 16.70 -6.93 10.36
N LEU A 72 15.94 -6.41 11.32
CA LEU A 72 15.52 -5.02 11.37
C LEU A 72 15.78 -4.48 12.77
N GLU A 73 16.36 -3.28 12.85
CA GLU A 73 16.58 -2.59 14.11
C GLU A 73 15.40 -1.65 14.39
N LEU A 74 14.52 -2.05 15.28
CA LEU A 74 13.42 -1.22 15.77
C LEU A 74 13.98 -0.19 16.74
N GLN A 75 13.59 1.06 16.57
CA GLN A 75 14.05 2.17 17.40
C GLN A 75 12.93 2.66 18.34
N GLY A 76 12.07 1.72 18.75
CA GLY A 76 10.80 1.95 19.45
C GLY A 76 9.60 1.57 18.57
N GLY A 77 8.40 1.84 19.08
CA GLY A 77 7.15 1.65 18.33
C GLY A 77 6.65 0.21 18.33
N GLU A 78 5.72 -0.08 17.42
CA GLU A 78 5.13 -1.40 17.21
C GLU A 78 5.10 -1.73 15.72
N MET A 79 5.54 -2.93 15.37
CA MET A 79 5.34 -3.54 14.06
C MET A 79 4.34 -4.68 14.18
N ARG A 80 3.33 -4.73 13.31
CA ARG A 80 2.32 -5.79 13.32
C ARG A 80 1.86 -6.17 11.93
N LEU A 81 1.43 -7.42 11.74
CA LEU A 81 0.73 -7.89 10.55
C LEU A 81 -0.78 -7.87 10.84
N ILE A 82 -1.54 -7.30 9.92
CA ILE A 82 -3.00 -7.31 9.92
C ILE A 82 -3.42 -8.12 8.70
N GLU A 83 -3.96 -9.33 8.88
CA GLU A 83 -4.21 -10.25 7.76
C GLU A 83 -5.58 -10.05 7.10
N GLU A 84 -6.50 -9.33 7.74
CA GLU A 84 -7.90 -9.19 7.31
C GLU A 84 -8.12 -8.10 6.25
N LYS A 85 -7.12 -7.27 5.96
CA LYS A 85 -7.19 -6.15 5.00
C LYS A 85 -5.81 -5.80 4.43
N PRO A 86 -5.72 -5.02 3.33
CA PRO A 86 -6.80 -4.72 2.39
C PRO A 86 -7.08 -5.91 1.49
N GLU A 87 -8.24 -5.88 0.85
CA GLU A 87 -8.61 -6.82 -0.19
C GLU A 87 -8.19 -6.23 -1.55
N PHE A 88 -7.40 -6.99 -2.31
CA PHE A 88 -7.03 -6.64 -3.67
C PHE A 88 -7.95 -7.37 -4.64
N ILE A 89 -8.69 -6.61 -5.43
CA ILE A 89 -9.78 -7.12 -6.26
C ILE A 89 -9.50 -6.78 -7.72
N ILE A 90 -9.72 -7.77 -8.58
CA ILE A 90 -9.71 -7.63 -10.03
C ILE A 90 -11.10 -7.99 -10.53
N ALA A 91 -11.79 -7.01 -11.09
CA ALA A 91 -13.15 -7.16 -11.60
C ALA A 91 -13.16 -7.00 -13.12
N MET A 92 -13.56 -8.05 -13.83
CA MET A 92 -13.60 -8.07 -15.30
C MET A 92 -15.03 -7.88 -15.75
N VAL A 93 -15.34 -6.76 -16.39
CA VAL A 93 -16.70 -6.44 -16.82
C VAL A 93 -17.02 -7.13 -18.14
N ASN A 94 -18.13 -7.87 -18.16
CA ASN A 94 -18.65 -8.53 -19.34
C ASN A 94 -20.14 -8.15 -19.53
N SER A 95 -20.53 -7.88 -20.78
CA SER A 95 -21.89 -7.50 -21.16
C SER A 95 -22.92 -8.63 -21.12
N SER A 96 -22.50 -9.92 -21.14
CA SER A 96 -23.44 -11.04 -21.33
C SER A 96 -23.47 -12.08 -20.20
N SER A 97 -22.32 -12.54 -19.72
CA SER A 97 -22.22 -13.46 -18.57
C SER A 97 -20.76 -13.65 -18.15
N CYS A 98 -20.54 -14.12 -16.92
CA CYS A 98 -19.23 -14.61 -16.47
C CYS A 98 -18.98 -16.08 -16.79
N GLU A 99 -19.90 -16.70 -17.56
CA GLU A 99 -19.91 -18.14 -17.71
C GLU A 99 -19.23 -18.64 -19.00
N PRO A 100 -18.35 -19.67 -18.99
CA PRO A 100 -17.40 -20.19 -17.98
C PRO A 100 -17.54 -20.08 -16.46
N LEU A 101 -16.44 -20.08 -15.73
CA LEU A 101 -16.10 -19.28 -14.53
C LEU A 101 -14.69 -19.81 -14.20
N PRO A 102 -13.62 -19.01 -14.32
CA PRO A 102 -12.30 -19.56 -14.13
C PRO A 102 -12.18 -19.98 -12.67
N PRO A 103 -11.35 -20.97 -12.34
CA PRO A 103 -11.13 -21.35 -10.95
C PRO A 103 -10.74 -20.12 -10.13
N ASN A 104 -11.36 -19.97 -8.96
CA ASN A 104 -11.18 -18.86 -8.01
C ASN A 104 -11.82 -17.51 -8.41
N PHE A 105 -12.67 -17.46 -9.43
CA PHE A 105 -13.52 -16.29 -9.68
C PHE A 105 -14.93 -16.48 -9.13
N SER A 106 -15.54 -15.38 -8.74
CA SER A 106 -16.95 -15.29 -8.42
C SER A 106 -17.64 -14.27 -9.33
N PRO A 107 -18.91 -14.51 -9.74
CA PRO A 107 -19.70 -13.50 -10.39
C PRO A 107 -20.13 -12.43 -9.38
N GLY A 108 -20.00 -11.16 -9.74
CA GLY A 108 -20.42 -10.03 -8.93
C GLY A 108 -20.99 -8.90 -9.77
N CYS A 109 -21.58 -7.91 -9.09
CA CYS A 109 -22.02 -6.67 -9.72
C CYS A 109 -21.22 -5.51 -9.19
N LEU A 110 -20.66 -4.74 -10.13
CA LEU A 110 -19.82 -3.59 -9.85
C LEU A 110 -20.64 -2.32 -9.93
N ASN A 111 -20.55 -1.51 -8.88
CA ASN A 111 -20.96 -0.12 -8.90
C ASN A 111 -19.75 0.72 -9.32
N LEU A 112 -19.74 1.17 -10.57
CA LEU A 112 -18.70 2.04 -11.14
C LEU A 112 -18.68 3.40 -10.47
N SER A 113 -19.77 3.75 -9.79
CA SER A 113 -19.74 4.84 -8.86
C SER A 113 -18.86 4.47 -7.63
N THR A 114 -19.36 3.76 -6.65
CA THR A 114 -18.63 3.62 -5.38
C THR A 114 -17.35 2.78 -5.44
N GLY A 115 -17.17 1.95 -6.48
CA GLY A 115 -16.19 0.87 -6.51
C GLY A 115 -16.66 -0.36 -5.72
N GLU A 116 -17.90 -0.33 -5.21
CA GLU A 116 -18.50 -1.42 -4.45
C GLU A 116 -18.77 -2.62 -5.38
N ILE A 117 -18.43 -3.81 -4.91
CA ILE A 117 -18.72 -5.09 -5.58
C ILE A 117 -19.56 -5.92 -4.65
N LYS A 118 -20.72 -6.37 -5.15
CA LYS A 118 -21.63 -7.30 -4.46
C LYS A 118 -21.64 -8.64 -5.17
N ASP A 119 -21.86 -9.72 -4.40
CA ASP A 119 -22.14 -11.03 -4.98
C ASP A 119 -23.35 -10.98 -5.92
N VAL A 120 -23.34 -11.80 -6.97
CA VAL A 120 -24.39 -11.82 -8.00
C VAL A 120 -25.80 -12.03 -7.42
N SER A 121 -25.93 -12.81 -6.34
CA SER A 121 -27.19 -13.08 -5.63
C SER A 121 -27.76 -11.86 -4.91
N ASN A 122 -26.89 -10.90 -4.56
CA ASN A 122 -27.22 -9.69 -3.82
C ASN A 122 -27.26 -8.44 -4.71
N CYS A 123 -27.26 -8.63 -6.04
CA CYS A 123 -27.37 -7.54 -7.01
C CYS A 123 -28.80 -6.99 -7.09
N THR A 124 -29.24 -6.39 -5.99
CA THR A 124 -30.48 -5.64 -5.89
C THR A 124 -30.14 -4.15 -5.76
N GLY A 125 -30.80 -3.30 -6.54
CA GLY A 125 -30.53 -1.84 -6.56
C GLY A 125 -29.59 -1.38 -7.68
N ASN A 126 -28.87 -0.29 -7.45
CA ASN A 126 -28.07 0.41 -8.47
C ASN A 126 -26.68 -0.23 -8.63
N PHE A 127 -26.49 -1.02 -9.68
CA PHE A 127 -25.20 -1.48 -10.17
C PHE A 127 -25.07 -1.17 -11.66
N ASP A 128 -23.84 -0.99 -12.13
CA ASP A 128 -23.56 -0.52 -13.48
C ASP A 128 -23.19 -1.65 -14.44
N ALA A 129 -22.56 -2.70 -13.92
CA ALA A 129 -22.01 -3.77 -14.72
C ALA A 129 -21.98 -5.10 -13.98
N LEU A 130 -22.13 -6.19 -14.72
CA LEU A 130 -21.77 -7.53 -14.28
C LEU A 130 -20.25 -7.70 -14.44
N ALA A 131 -19.62 -8.28 -13.41
CA ALA A 131 -18.18 -8.48 -13.36
C ALA A 131 -17.81 -9.87 -12.87
N CYS A 132 -16.72 -10.41 -13.42
CA CYS A 132 -16.09 -11.63 -12.93
C CYS A 132 -14.96 -11.20 -12.00
N VAL A 133 -15.09 -11.58 -10.74
CA VAL A 133 -14.32 -11.00 -9.64
C VAL A 133 -13.32 -12.02 -9.14
N LEU A 134 -12.06 -11.61 -9.06
CA LEU A 134 -10.99 -12.33 -8.38
C LEU A 134 -10.50 -11.44 -7.25
N ASN A 135 -10.66 -11.89 -6.02
CA ASN A 135 -10.28 -11.15 -4.83
C ASN A 135 -9.39 -11.99 -3.92
N LYS A 136 -8.43 -11.31 -3.27
CA LYS A 136 -7.62 -11.90 -2.21
C LYS A 136 -7.32 -10.84 -1.17
N THR A 137 -7.41 -11.22 0.10
CA THR A 137 -6.91 -10.40 1.20
C THR A 137 -5.38 -10.46 1.22
N THR A 138 -4.74 -9.30 1.18
CA THR A 138 -3.28 -9.20 0.97
C THR A 138 -2.49 -9.02 2.25
N GLY A 139 -3.15 -8.59 3.32
CA GLY A 139 -2.51 -8.25 4.59
C GLY A 139 -1.78 -6.90 4.56
N ILE A 140 -1.67 -6.27 5.73
CA ILE A 140 -0.89 -5.05 5.97
C ILE A 140 0.22 -5.36 6.97
N LEU A 141 1.47 -5.20 6.57
CA LEU A 141 2.58 -5.08 7.52
C LEU A 141 2.70 -3.60 7.92
N GLU A 142 2.32 -3.28 9.14
CA GLU A 142 2.28 -1.92 9.66
C GLU A 142 3.39 -1.70 10.68
N TYR A 143 3.99 -0.52 10.67
CA TYR A 143 4.86 -0.02 11.73
C TYR A 143 4.36 1.34 12.21
N ARG A 144 4.17 1.48 13.52
CA ARG A 144 3.73 2.71 14.19
C ARG A 144 4.78 3.21 15.16
N TYR A 145 5.20 4.46 14.99
CA TYR A 145 6.10 5.14 15.92
C TYR A 145 5.68 6.60 16.11
N LYS A 146 5.17 6.92 17.30
CA LYS A 146 4.64 8.25 17.62
C LYS A 146 3.60 8.68 16.58
N GLU A 147 3.91 9.74 15.83
CA GLU A 147 3.08 10.32 14.78
C GLU A 147 3.35 9.73 13.39
N TRP A 148 4.27 8.78 13.28
CA TRP A 148 4.69 8.26 11.99
C TRP A 148 4.26 6.81 11.79
N TYR A 149 3.68 6.55 10.62
CA TYR A 149 3.06 5.30 10.22
C TYR A 149 3.67 4.85 8.90
N LEU A 150 4.23 3.65 8.89
CA LEU A 150 4.65 2.95 7.68
C LEU A 150 3.74 1.75 7.49
N SER A 151 3.31 1.51 6.27
CA SER A 151 2.55 0.31 5.93
C SER A 151 3.03 -0.28 4.62
N MET A 152 3.06 -1.59 4.54
CA MET A 152 3.22 -2.33 3.30
C MET A 152 1.93 -3.10 3.06
N GLU A 153 1.36 -2.98 1.86
CA GLU A 153 0.15 -3.68 1.44
C GLU A 153 0.20 -3.95 -0.06
N SER A 154 -0.25 -5.15 -0.49
CA SER A 154 -0.28 -5.55 -1.90
C SER A 154 1.03 -5.31 -2.67
N GLY A 155 2.18 -5.37 -1.99
CA GLY A 155 3.50 -5.13 -2.59
C GLY A 155 3.93 -3.66 -2.66
N SER A 156 3.09 -2.70 -2.28
CA SER A 156 3.43 -1.27 -2.18
C SER A 156 3.83 -0.90 -0.75
N VAL A 157 4.64 0.15 -0.59
CA VAL A 157 4.99 0.72 0.71
C VAL A 157 4.53 2.16 0.78
N PHE A 158 3.88 2.50 1.89
CA PHE A 158 3.31 3.80 2.17
C PHE A 158 3.88 4.41 3.45
N SER A 159 3.98 5.73 3.46
CA SER A 159 4.31 6.52 4.64
C SER A 159 3.22 7.55 4.89
N ARG A 160 2.83 7.69 6.16
CA ARG A 160 1.85 8.69 6.61
C ARG A 160 2.30 9.29 7.94
N TYR A 161 2.12 10.59 8.08
CA TYR A 161 2.21 11.27 9.38
C TYR A 161 0.79 11.46 9.95
N SER A 162 0.61 11.40 11.27
CA SER A 162 -0.70 11.62 11.92
C SER A 162 -1.27 13.00 11.63
N SER A 163 -0.41 13.98 11.36
CA SER A 163 -0.78 15.34 10.96
C SER A 163 -1.26 15.45 9.51
N GLN A 164 -1.17 14.37 8.73
CA GLN A 164 -1.55 14.32 7.32
C GLN A 164 -2.74 13.39 7.11
N ASP A 165 -3.73 13.88 6.38
CA ASP A 165 -4.92 13.11 5.98
C ASP A 165 -4.64 12.16 4.80
N TYR A 166 -3.40 12.09 4.32
CA TYR A 166 -3.03 11.27 3.18
C TYR A 166 -1.71 10.55 3.40
N SER A 167 -1.61 9.38 2.80
CA SER A 167 -0.37 8.62 2.70
C SER A 167 0.38 8.99 1.42
N LYS A 168 1.71 8.87 1.46
CA LYS A 168 2.57 8.95 0.28
C LYS A 168 3.08 7.55 -0.05
N ILE A 169 3.04 7.18 -1.33
CA ILE A 169 3.71 5.96 -1.79
C ILE A 169 5.23 6.18 -1.77
N LEU A 170 5.94 5.32 -1.05
CA LEU A 170 7.41 5.31 -1.01
C LEU A 170 7.97 4.36 -2.06
N TYR A 171 7.32 3.21 -2.20
CA TYR A 171 7.68 2.19 -3.18
C TYR A 171 6.43 1.62 -3.83
N GLU A 172 6.44 1.65 -5.16
CA GLU A 172 5.35 1.22 -6.03
C GLU A 172 5.20 -0.31 -6.06
N PRO A 173 4.00 -0.82 -6.36
CA PRO A 173 3.79 -2.24 -6.55
C PRO A 173 4.43 -2.69 -7.87
N ARG A 174 4.71 -3.99 -7.99
CA ARG A 174 5.21 -4.56 -9.24
C ARG A 174 4.06 -4.89 -10.18
N ILE A 175 3.73 -3.91 -11.02
CA ILE A 175 2.88 -4.07 -12.21
C ILE A 175 3.78 -3.87 -13.43
N LEU A 176 3.93 -4.92 -14.24
CA LEU A 176 4.83 -4.94 -15.38
C LEU A 176 4.01 -4.98 -16.67
N LEU A 177 4.33 -4.08 -17.59
CA LEU A 177 3.89 -4.15 -18.96
C LEU A 177 5.03 -4.67 -19.83
N ASN A 178 4.82 -5.79 -20.51
CA ASN A 178 5.80 -6.31 -21.46
C ASN A 178 5.15 -6.48 -22.84
N ALA A 179 5.78 -5.91 -23.87
CA ALA A 179 5.39 -6.11 -25.26
C ALA A 179 6.38 -7.09 -25.91
N THR A 180 5.87 -8.20 -26.42
CA THR A 180 6.69 -9.16 -27.18
C THR A 180 6.83 -8.73 -28.64
N ALA A 181 7.86 -9.26 -29.32
CA ALA A 181 8.14 -8.98 -30.73
C ALA A 181 7.00 -9.38 -31.70
N ALA A 182 6.04 -10.19 -31.25
CA ALA A 182 4.87 -10.61 -32.02
C ALA A 182 3.63 -9.71 -31.81
N ASN A 183 3.80 -8.48 -31.30
CA ASN A 183 2.72 -7.55 -30.91
C ASN A 183 1.81 -8.00 -29.76
N ASN A 184 2.05 -9.16 -29.14
CA ASN A 184 1.33 -9.54 -27.92
C ASN A 184 1.84 -8.70 -26.74
N LYS A 185 0.91 -7.97 -26.11
CA LYS A 185 1.15 -7.12 -24.94
C LYS A 185 0.62 -7.83 -23.70
N TYR A 186 1.53 -8.09 -22.77
CA TYR A 186 1.28 -8.76 -21.51
C TYR A 186 1.26 -7.73 -20.38
N LEU A 187 0.17 -7.71 -19.62
CA LEU A 187 0.13 -7.05 -18.33
C LEU A 187 0.31 -8.10 -17.25
N VAL A 188 1.38 -7.99 -16.46
CA VAL A 188 1.67 -8.88 -15.34
C VAL A 188 1.50 -8.12 -14.05
N ILE A 189 0.56 -8.56 -13.23
CA ILE A 189 0.27 -7.99 -11.91
C ILE A 189 0.73 -9.01 -10.87
N THR A 190 1.67 -8.59 -10.01
CA THR A 190 2.18 -9.44 -8.93
C THR A 190 1.75 -8.88 -7.59
N VAL A 191 0.98 -9.68 -6.83
CA VAL A 191 0.42 -9.26 -5.55
C VAL A 191 0.87 -10.24 -4.47
N PRO A 192 1.80 -9.86 -3.57
CA PRO A 192 2.14 -10.69 -2.43
C PRO A 192 1.00 -10.69 -1.42
N LEU A 193 0.66 -11.88 -0.92
CA LEU A 193 -0.26 -12.07 0.20
C LEU A 193 0.57 -12.32 1.45
N MET A 194 0.43 -11.50 2.48
CA MET A 194 1.17 -11.66 3.73
C MET A 194 0.28 -12.38 4.75
N SER A 195 0.82 -13.46 5.32
CA SER A 195 0.16 -14.22 6.37
C SER A 195 1.14 -14.59 7.46
N SER A 196 0.65 -14.97 8.64
CA SER A 196 1.47 -15.49 9.73
C SER A 196 0.72 -16.62 10.44
N PRO A 197 1.39 -17.73 10.81
CA PRO A 197 0.73 -18.82 11.55
C PRO A 197 0.38 -18.41 12.99
N GLU A 198 0.97 -17.31 13.47
CA GLU A 198 0.86 -16.79 14.82
C GLU A 198 0.61 -15.27 14.76
N THR A 199 0.11 -14.65 15.83
CA THR A 199 0.00 -13.19 15.87
C THR A 199 1.38 -12.53 15.69
N PHE A 200 1.56 -11.88 14.54
CA PHE A 200 2.77 -11.13 14.24
C PHE A 200 2.62 -9.70 14.78
N SER A 201 3.08 -9.48 16.01
CA SER A 201 3.30 -8.15 16.59
C SER A 201 4.62 -8.14 17.37
N ILE A 202 5.39 -7.08 17.21
CA ILE A 202 6.65 -6.79 17.92
C ILE A 202 6.62 -5.34 18.35
N SER A 203 6.99 -5.07 19.60
CA SER A 203 7.10 -3.71 20.12
C SER A 203 8.44 -3.48 20.82
N GLY A 204 8.78 -2.20 21.02
CA GLY A 204 9.99 -1.79 21.71
C GLY A 204 11.15 -1.44 20.77
N SER A 205 12.36 -1.44 21.33
CA SER A 205 13.58 -1.08 20.62
C SER A 205 14.59 -2.23 20.68
N GLY A 206 15.28 -2.49 19.57
CA GLY A 206 16.28 -3.54 19.46
C GLY A 206 16.28 -4.19 18.08
N ARG A 207 17.16 -5.17 17.90
CA ARG A 207 17.21 -5.97 16.68
C ARG A 207 16.16 -7.07 16.74
N PHE A 208 15.30 -7.09 15.75
CA PHE A 208 14.28 -8.09 15.57
C PHE A 208 14.58 -8.90 14.31
N ARG A 209 14.33 -10.21 14.39
CA ARG A 209 14.52 -11.14 13.28
C ARG A 209 13.25 -11.92 13.00
N PHE A 210 12.95 -12.07 11.72
CA PHE A 210 11.87 -12.92 11.25
C PHE A 210 12.22 -13.54 9.91
N SER A 211 11.66 -14.70 9.62
CA SER A 211 11.72 -15.30 8.29
C SER A 211 10.49 -14.96 7.46
N MET A 212 10.72 -14.79 6.17
CA MET A 212 9.74 -14.85 5.11
C MET A 212 9.89 -16.20 4.41
N ILE A 213 8.79 -16.92 4.26
CA ILE A 213 8.76 -18.24 3.62
C ILE A 213 7.69 -18.23 2.54
N GLU A 214 8.03 -18.69 1.35
CA GLU A 214 7.07 -18.89 0.27
C GLU A 214 6.06 -19.98 0.66
N SER A 215 4.77 -19.67 0.60
CA SER A 215 3.69 -20.60 0.90
C SER A 215 2.85 -20.89 -0.35
N GLY A 216 3.18 -21.97 -1.05
CA GLY A 216 2.39 -22.48 -2.17
C GLY A 216 2.34 -21.56 -3.41
N TRP A 217 1.91 -22.13 -4.53
CA TRP A 217 1.88 -21.46 -5.82
C TRP A 217 0.43 -21.34 -6.27
N GLU A 218 -0.17 -20.16 -6.08
CA GLU A 218 -1.40 -19.79 -6.76
C GLU A 218 -1.06 -18.80 -7.87
N TYR A 219 -1.41 -19.13 -9.11
CA TYR A 219 -1.39 -18.15 -10.19
C TYR A 219 -2.67 -18.25 -10.97
N THR A 220 -3.26 -17.10 -11.27
CA THR A 220 -4.43 -17.01 -12.13
C THR A 220 -3.98 -16.45 -13.46
N MET A 221 -3.79 -17.36 -14.42
CA MET A 221 -3.42 -16.97 -15.78
C MET A 221 -4.70 -16.72 -16.59
N ILE A 222 -4.90 -15.48 -17.03
CA ILE A 222 -5.98 -15.14 -17.95
C ILE A 222 -5.38 -15.10 -19.37
N ARG A 223 -5.50 -16.22 -20.09
CA ARG A 223 -5.02 -16.32 -21.47
C ARG A 223 -6.06 -15.73 -22.42
N GLU A 224 -5.61 -14.79 -23.24
CA GLU A 224 -6.24 -14.28 -24.48
C GLU A 224 -7.61 -13.59 -24.32
N VAL A 225 -7.60 -12.25 -24.32
CA VAL A 225 -8.76 -11.43 -24.71
C VAL A 225 -8.68 -11.24 -26.23
N ASN A 226 -9.28 -12.15 -27.00
CA ASN A 226 -9.34 -12.02 -28.46
C ASN A 226 -10.67 -11.37 -28.85
N ILE A 227 -10.68 -10.06 -29.09
CA ILE A 227 -11.88 -9.30 -29.47
C ILE A 227 -12.26 -9.70 -30.92
N GLY A 228 -12.96 -10.82 -31.08
CA GLY A 228 -13.38 -11.38 -32.36
C GLY A 228 -14.27 -12.59 -32.15
N GLU A 229 -15.39 -12.64 -32.88
CA GLU A 229 -16.47 -13.62 -32.71
C GLU A 229 -15.95 -15.08 -32.79
N ASN A 230 -16.40 -15.90 -31.83
CA ASN A 230 -16.35 -17.37 -31.77
C ASN A 230 -15.36 -18.07 -30.82
N VAL A 231 -14.98 -17.49 -29.66
CA VAL A 231 -14.52 -18.28 -28.49
C VAL A 231 -15.06 -17.69 -27.16
N SER A 232 -15.45 -18.56 -26.21
CA SER A 232 -16.39 -18.30 -25.11
C SER A 232 -15.85 -17.55 -23.86
N TRP A 233 -14.81 -16.73 -23.99
CA TRP A 233 -14.21 -15.97 -22.87
C TRP A 233 -13.80 -14.54 -23.23
N ASN A 234 -14.24 -14.07 -24.40
CA ASN A 234 -13.49 -13.08 -25.18
C ASN A 234 -14.05 -11.65 -25.17
N ASN A 235 -15.16 -11.38 -24.48
CA ASN A 235 -15.85 -10.09 -24.55
C ASN A 235 -15.82 -9.31 -23.22
N PHE A 236 -14.63 -9.17 -22.62
CA PHE A 236 -14.46 -8.21 -21.54
C PHE A 236 -14.25 -6.82 -22.12
N THR A 237 -15.12 -5.88 -21.79
CA THR A 237 -14.98 -4.49 -22.24
C THR A 237 -13.98 -3.73 -21.39
N ASP A 238 -13.90 -4.06 -20.10
CA ASP A 238 -13.15 -3.30 -19.11
C ASP A 238 -12.66 -4.20 -17.97
N ILE A 239 -11.50 -3.84 -17.42
CA ILE A 239 -10.97 -4.50 -16.22
C ILE A 239 -10.72 -3.44 -15.16
N TYR A 240 -11.21 -3.69 -13.96
CA TYR A 240 -11.08 -2.80 -12.82
C TYR A 240 -10.13 -3.41 -11.80
N LEU A 241 -9.15 -2.62 -11.37
CA LEU A 241 -8.30 -2.90 -10.22
C LEU A 241 -8.86 -2.11 -9.05
N ILE A 242 -9.23 -2.79 -7.97
CA ILE A 242 -9.85 -2.18 -6.80
C ILE A 242 -9.07 -2.62 -5.55
N VAL A 243 -8.75 -1.66 -4.69
CA VAL A 243 -8.17 -1.92 -3.37
C VAL A 243 -9.19 -1.50 -2.33
N ARG A 244 -9.77 -2.49 -1.66
CA ARG A 244 -10.81 -2.32 -0.66
C ARG A 244 -10.26 -2.26 0.76
N ASP A 245 -10.85 -1.42 1.61
CA ASP A 245 -10.50 -1.25 3.03
C ASP A 245 -9.06 -0.79 3.29
N SER A 246 -8.45 -0.10 2.31
CA SER A 246 -7.12 0.50 2.46
C SER A 246 -7.19 1.91 3.05
N GLU A 247 -6.43 2.14 4.12
CA GLU A 247 -6.19 3.49 4.65
C GLU A 247 -5.31 4.35 3.70
N ASN A 248 -4.65 3.71 2.72
CA ASN A 248 -3.76 4.35 1.76
C ASN A 248 -4.46 4.66 0.42
N LYS A 249 -5.79 4.70 0.38
CA LYS A 249 -6.61 4.93 -0.83
C LYS A 249 -6.07 6.04 -1.74
N ARG A 250 -5.76 7.21 -1.18
CA ARG A 250 -5.27 8.33 -1.98
C ARG A 250 -3.94 8.03 -2.69
N ALA A 251 -3.01 7.37 -2.01
CA ALA A 251 -1.73 6.99 -2.59
C ALA A 251 -1.89 5.92 -3.69
N TRP A 252 -2.82 4.98 -3.52
CA TRP A 252 -3.17 4.03 -4.58
C TRP A 252 -3.73 4.72 -5.82
N CYS A 253 -4.63 5.68 -5.62
CA CYS A 253 -5.18 6.45 -6.72
C CYS A 253 -4.11 7.28 -7.45
N GLU A 254 -3.21 7.94 -6.72
CA GLU A 254 -2.08 8.66 -7.32
C GLU A 254 -1.18 7.72 -8.14
N PHE A 255 -0.92 6.50 -7.65
CA PHE A 255 -0.21 5.47 -8.42
C PHE A 255 -0.97 5.07 -9.69
N PHE A 256 -2.27 4.77 -9.59
CA PHE A 256 -3.08 4.40 -10.74
C PHE A 256 -3.14 5.50 -11.80
N GLU A 257 -3.31 6.77 -11.41
CA GLU A 257 -3.29 7.92 -12.32
C GLU A 257 -1.94 8.09 -13.03
N SER A 258 -0.84 7.68 -12.38
CA SER A 258 0.51 7.78 -12.95
C SER A 258 0.85 6.65 -13.93
N PHE A 259 0.11 5.54 -13.91
CA PHE A 259 0.48 4.35 -14.68
C PHE A 259 -0.07 4.42 -16.13
N PRO A 260 0.77 4.30 -17.18
CA PRO A 260 0.41 4.63 -18.57
C PRO A 260 -0.76 3.89 -19.23
N LEU A 261 -1.28 2.82 -18.62
CA LEU A 261 -2.42 2.03 -19.12
C LEU A 261 -3.64 2.06 -18.21
N LEU A 262 -3.48 2.59 -17.01
CA LEU A 262 -4.54 2.66 -16.03
C LEU A 262 -5.23 4.01 -16.22
N ASN A 263 -6.45 3.97 -16.73
CA ASN A 263 -7.31 5.13 -16.78
C ASN A 263 -8.14 5.13 -15.50
N VAL A 264 -8.15 6.25 -14.77
CA VAL A 264 -8.97 6.40 -13.57
C VAL A 264 -10.42 6.78 -13.92
N SER A 265 -10.84 6.53 -15.15
CA SER A 265 -12.20 6.76 -15.67
C SER A 265 -13.28 6.11 -14.79
N LEU A 266 -13.69 6.84 -13.76
CA LEU A 266 -14.89 6.67 -12.98
C LEU A 266 -16.09 7.26 -13.74
N LYS A 267 -17.31 6.78 -13.47
CA LYS A 267 -18.51 7.49 -13.90
C LYS A 267 -18.52 8.91 -13.29
N PRO A 268 -19.00 9.95 -14.01
CA PRO A 268 -19.06 11.33 -13.50
C PRO A 268 -19.85 11.49 -12.19
N GLU A 269 -20.77 10.58 -11.90
CA GLU A 269 -21.68 10.58 -10.74
C GLU A 269 -20.93 10.39 -9.40
N ASN A 270 -19.77 9.74 -9.41
CA ASN A 270 -18.84 9.72 -8.27
C ASN A 270 -18.24 11.05 -7.88
N CYS A 271 -18.21 11.93 -8.85
CA CYS A 271 -17.43 13.15 -8.76
C CYS A 271 -18.28 14.24 -8.11
N LYS A 272 -19.49 13.91 -7.63
CA LYS A 272 -20.48 14.84 -7.06
C LYS A 272 -20.60 16.11 -7.94
N GLY A 273 -20.55 15.96 -9.27
CA GLY A 273 -20.62 17.06 -10.23
C GLY A 273 -19.31 17.84 -10.47
N LEU A 274 -18.13 17.31 -10.11
CA LEU A 274 -16.84 17.96 -10.34
C LEU A 274 -16.19 17.54 -11.66
N ILE A 275 -15.53 18.51 -12.31
CA ILE A 275 -14.90 18.41 -13.64
C ILE A 275 -13.76 17.38 -13.69
N ASN A 276 -13.09 17.11 -12.55
CA ASN A 276 -12.02 16.12 -12.44
C ASN A 276 -12.40 14.99 -11.45
N CYS A 277 -12.54 13.79 -11.99
CA CYS A 277 -12.85 12.56 -11.28
C CYS A 277 -11.59 11.87 -10.77
N ASN A 278 -11.18 12.17 -9.54
CA ASN A 278 -10.03 11.50 -8.91
C ASN A 278 -10.50 10.26 -8.14
N CYS A 279 -9.78 9.15 -8.29
CA CYS A 279 -10.13 7.84 -7.72
C CYS A 279 -10.38 7.89 -6.20
N TYR A 280 -9.69 8.77 -5.46
CA TYR A 280 -9.73 8.76 -4.00
C TYR A 280 -11.03 9.33 -3.41
N LYS A 281 -11.90 9.89 -4.25
CA LYS A 281 -13.24 10.38 -3.85
C LYS A 281 -14.29 9.26 -3.83
N ALA A 282 -14.04 8.13 -4.49
CA ALA A 282 -14.88 6.94 -4.40
C ALA A 282 -14.74 6.30 -3.01
N GLU A 283 -15.60 5.34 -2.67
CA GLU A 283 -15.48 4.60 -1.42
C GLU A 283 -14.17 3.80 -1.42
N GLU A 284 -13.90 3.09 -2.53
CA GLU A 284 -12.69 2.29 -2.72
C GLU A 284 -11.71 2.91 -3.72
N ALA A 285 -10.41 2.62 -3.56
CA ALA A 285 -9.42 2.95 -4.58
C ALA A 285 -9.65 2.08 -5.82
N MET A 286 -9.98 2.69 -6.96
CA MET A 286 -10.28 1.97 -8.19
C MET A 286 -9.58 2.57 -9.41
N SER A 287 -9.15 1.71 -10.32
CA SER A 287 -8.69 2.08 -11.66
C SER A 287 -9.29 1.20 -12.72
N ARG A 288 -9.49 1.74 -13.92
CA ARG A 288 -9.95 1.04 -15.11
C ARG A 288 -8.79 0.78 -16.07
N LEU A 289 -8.76 -0.39 -16.66
CA LEU A 289 -7.93 -0.77 -17.79
C LEU A 289 -8.85 -1.00 -18.99
N ASP A 290 -8.69 -0.17 -20.02
CA ASP A 290 -9.42 -0.32 -21.28
C ASP A 290 -8.79 -1.47 -22.09
N THR A 291 -9.59 -2.51 -22.35
CA THR A 291 -9.14 -3.71 -23.09
C THR A 291 -9.20 -3.53 -24.60
N GLY A 292 -9.82 -2.45 -25.10
CA GLY A 292 -10.25 -2.32 -26.48
C GLY A 292 -9.15 -2.31 -27.56
N ASN A 293 -7.87 -2.09 -27.23
CA ASN A 293 -6.80 -2.00 -28.24
C ASN A 293 -5.36 -2.35 -27.75
N PHE A 294 -5.16 -2.70 -26.47
CA PHE A 294 -3.82 -2.61 -25.88
C PHE A 294 -3.27 -3.82 -25.12
N VAL A 295 -4.09 -4.76 -24.65
CA VAL A 295 -3.57 -5.89 -23.86
C VAL A 295 -4.16 -7.18 -24.39
N THR A 296 -3.29 -8.06 -24.89
CA THR A 296 -3.70 -9.36 -25.45
C THR A 296 -3.78 -10.43 -24.36
N THR A 297 -3.06 -10.26 -23.25
CA THR A 297 -3.00 -11.25 -22.17
C THR A 297 -2.72 -10.60 -20.83
N ILE A 298 -3.43 -11.03 -19.79
CA ILE A 298 -3.27 -10.53 -18.43
C ILE A 298 -2.91 -11.70 -17.52
N VAL A 299 -1.82 -11.54 -16.78
CA VAL A 299 -1.35 -12.54 -15.84
C VAL A 299 -1.40 -11.94 -14.45
N VAL A 300 -2.17 -12.55 -13.57
CA VAL A 300 -2.31 -12.11 -12.19
C VAL A 300 -1.74 -13.21 -11.31
N ILE A 301 -0.75 -12.85 -10.50
CA ILE A 301 -0.05 -13.79 -9.65
C ILE A 301 -0.22 -13.36 -8.20
N PHE A 302 -0.94 -14.19 -7.44
CA PHE A 302 -1.10 -14.04 -6.00
C PHE A 302 -0.20 -15.06 -5.31
N LYS A 303 0.84 -14.60 -4.62
CA LYS A 303 1.80 -15.48 -3.95
C LYS A 303 1.81 -15.21 -2.46
N ASN A 304 1.60 -16.26 -1.66
CA ASN A 304 1.60 -16.13 -0.22
C ASN A 304 3.05 -16.10 0.31
N VAL A 305 3.29 -15.21 1.25
CA VAL A 305 4.54 -15.01 1.96
C VAL A 305 4.21 -15.08 3.44
N THR A 306 4.61 -16.19 4.05
CA THR A 306 4.39 -16.44 5.46
C THR A 306 5.51 -15.80 6.28
N LEU A 307 5.13 -14.89 7.19
CA LEU A 307 6.01 -14.27 8.16
C LEU A 307 6.07 -15.13 9.42
N LYS A 308 7.27 -15.44 9.91
CA LYS A 308 7.47 -16.19 11.15
C LYS A 308 8.57 -15.57 11.99
N LYS A 309 8.28 -15.31 13.27
CA LYS A 309 9.26 -14.79 14.23
C LYS A 309 10.33 -15.85 14.51
N ILE A 310 11.58 -15.43 14.69
CA ILE A 310 12.72 -16.32 15.00
C ILE A 310 13.44 -15.83 16.24
#